data_AF-A0A4Z0KDV1-F1
#
_entry.id   AF-A0A4Z0KDV1-F1
#
_cell.length_a   1.000
_cell.length_b   1.000
_cell.length_c   1.000
_cell.angle_alpha   90.00
_cell.angle_beta   90.00
_cell.angle_gamma   90.00
#
_symmetry.space_group_name_H-M   'P 1'
#
loop_
_entity.id
_entity.type
_entity.pdbx_description
1 polymer ?
#
loop_
_entity_poly.entity_id
_entity_poly.type
_entity_poly.pdbx_seq_one_letter_code
_entity_poly.pdbx_strand_id
1 'polypeptide(L)'
;MRTVPLALLILYTIFIGLVTLTPNQLDTGQGSFIAGLLEFLASHTVTAWIDYDILEKLANVGMFIPFGLLMALQCGPSRWWIGWVTGIAFTCLIEGTQATLLSPTRFATISDLVTNSLGAGIGAVVGLVVMTIWPPRMDGVPVDHEVR
;
A
#
# COMPACT_ATOMS: atom_id res chain seq x y z
N MET A 1 -22.59 5.33 2.04
CA MET A 1 -21.74 4.23 1.54
C MET A 1 -20.25 4.36 1.89
N ARG A 2 -19.79 5.31 2.74
CA ARG A 2 -18.36 5.52 3.07
C ARG A 2 -17.78 4.59 4.15
N THR A 3 -18.58 3.66 4.69
CA THR A 3 -18.20 2.80 5.81
C THR A 3 -17.42 1.56 5.37
N VAL A 4 -17.75 0.98 4.21
CA VAL A 4 -17.08 -0.19 3.65
C VAL A 4 -15.61 0.09 3.29
N PRO A 5 -15.27 1.10 2.47
CA PRO A 5 -13.87 1.43 2.18
C PRO A 5 -13.06 1.81 3.43
N LEU A 6 -13.69 2.47 4.41
CA LEU A 6 -13.06 2.81 5.68
C LEU A 6 -12.76 1.58 6.54
N ALA A 7 -13.70 0.63 6.65
CA ALA A 7 -13.46 -0.61 7.38
C ALA A 7 -12.33 -1.45 6.75
N LEU A 8 -12.35 -1.58 5.41
CA LEU A 8 -11.30 -2.26 4.67
C LEU A 8 -9.95 -1.57 4.86
N LEU A 9 -9.92 -0.24 4.77
CA LEU A 9 -8.73 0.54 5.00
C LEU A 9 -8.17 0.32 6.41
N ILE A 10 -9.00 0.38 7.46
CA ILE A 10 -8.54 0.17 8.84
C ILE A 10 -7.95 -1.23 8.99
N LEU A 11 -8.68 -2.26 8.56
CA LEU A 11 -8.22 -3.65 8.63
C LEU A 11 -6.90 -3.84 7.86
N TYR A 12 -6.80 -3.26 6.67
CA TYR A 12 -5.62 -3.36 5.83
C TYR A 12 -4.42 -2.57 6.39
N THR A 13 -4.66 -1.42 7.01
CA THR A 13 -3.62 -0.63 7.70
C THR A 13 -3.05 -1.40 8.88
N ILE A 14 -3.92 -2.04 9.68
CA ILE A 14 -3.49 -2.91 10.79
C ILE A 14 -2.67 -4.08 10.23
N PHE A 15 -3.12 -4.72 9.16
CA PHE A 15 -2.40 -5.80 8.50
C PHE A 15 -0.99 -5.36 8.06
N ILE A 16 -0.86 -4.22 7.37
CA ILE A 16 0.46 -3.69 6.97
C ILE A 16 1.31 -3.43 8.20
N GLY A 17 0.74 -2.82 9.26
CA GLY A 17 1.45 -2.58 10.51
C GLY A 17 2.01 -3.87 11.13
N LEU A 18 1.21 -4.94 11.19
CA LEU A 18 1.65 -6.23 11.73
C LEU A 18 2.76 -6.86 10.88
N VAL A 19 2.63 -6.84 9.55
CA VAL A 19 3.64 -7.39 8.64
C VAL A 19 4.94 -6.59 8.72
N THR A 20 4.88 -5.27 8.65
CA THR A 20 6.08 -4.40 8.62
C THR A 20 6.79 -4.35 9.97
N LEU A 21 6.08 -4.51 11.09
CA LEU A 21 6.69 -4.60 12.42
C LEU A 21 7.22 -6.00 12.75
N THR A 22 6.98 -7.00 11.90
CA THR A 22 7.56 -8.34 12.08
C THR A 22 9.06 -8.32 11.73
N PRO A 23 9.94 -8.94 12.54
CA PRO A 23 11.39 -8.87 12.32
C PRO A 23 11.85 -9.38 10.95
N ASN A 24 11.26 -10.46 10.45
CA ASN A 24 11.47 -11.00 9.11
C ASN A 24 10.19 -10.82 8.29
N GLN A 25 10.19 -9.90 7.34
CA GLN A 25 9.02 -9.62 6.49
C GLN A 25 8.74 -10.76 5.50
N LEU A 26 9.81 -11.38 5.01
CA LEU A 26 9.76 -12.51 4.08
C LEU A 26 10.42 -13.73 4.74
N ASP A 27 9.64 -14.80 4.90
CA ASP A 27 10.14 -16.06 5.46
C ASP A 27 11.05 -16.77 4.44
N THR A 28 12.31 -16.97 4.81
CA THR A 28 13.33 -17.66 4.02
C THR A 28 13.72 -19.02 4.62
N GLY A 29 12.92 -19.56 5.55
CA GLY A 29 13.10 -20.91 6.07
C GLY A 29 13.15 -21.97 4.97
N GLN A 30 13.86 -23.07 5.21
CA GLN A 30 13.93 -24.19 4.25
C GLN A 30 12.52 -24.68 3.90
N GLY A 31 12.20 -24.68 2.60
CA GLY A 31 10.89 -25.05 2.08
C GLY A 31 9.86 -23.91 2.02
N SER A 32 10.25 -22.66 2.33
CA SER A 32 9.36 -21.52 2.18
C SER A 32 9.07 -21.21 0.70
N PHE A 33 7.88 -20.68 0.43
CA PHE A 33 7.50 -20.25 -0.93
C PHE A 33 8.49 -19.22 -1.50
N ILE A 34 9.02 -18.33 -0.65
CA ILE A 34 9.94 -17.27 -1.05
C ILE A 34 11.31 -17.84 -1.42
N ALA A 35 11.80 -18.83 -0.67
CA ALA A 35 13.03 -19.52 -1.02
C ALA A 35 12.90 -20.19 -2.40
N GLY A 36 11.79 -20.91 -2.64
CA GLY A 36 11.52 -21.53 -3.94
C GLY A 36 11.33 -20.51 -5.08
N LEU A 37 10.72 -19.35 -4.79
CA LEU A 37 10.58 -18.26 -5.74
C LEU A 37 11.96 -17.67 -6.10
N LEU A 38 12.81 -17.37 -5.11
CA LEU A 38 14.15 -16.86 -5.33
C LEU A 38 15.01 -17.85 -6.12
N GLU A 39 14.93 -19.15 -5.81
CA GLU A 39 15.59 -20.20 -6.61
C GLU A 39 15.09 -20.22 -8.06
N PHE A 40 13.78 -20.09 -8.27
CA PHE A 40 13.19 -19.99 -9.60
C PHE A 40 13.66 -18.74 -10.36
N LEU A 41 13.68 -17.57 -9.72
CA LEU A 41 14.17 -16.34 -10.35
C LEU A 41 15.68 -16.40 -10.64
N ALA A 42 16.46 -17.02 -9.76
CA ALA A 42 17.89 -17.24 -9.94
C ALA A 42 18.18 -18.21 -11.09
N SER A 43 17.29 -19.16 -11.35
CA SER A 43 17.42 -20.10 -12.48
C SER A 43 17.26 -19.45 -13.86
N HIS A 44 16.71 -18.23 -13.93
CA HIS A 44 16.51 -17.47 -15.17
C HIS A 44 17.51 -16.32 -15.26
N THR A 45 18.33 -16.31 -16.32
CA THR A 45 19.43 -15.35 -16.50
C THR A 45 18.97 -13.88 -16.52
N VAL A 46 17.72 -13.63 -16.95
CA VAL A 46 17.13 -12.28 -17.03
C VAL A 46 16.63 -11.79 -15.67
N THR A 47 16.33 -12.68 -14.72
CA THR A 47 15.77 -12.35 -13.41
C THR A 47 16.69 -12.70 -12.24
N ALA A 48 17.86 -13.28 -12.52
CA ALA A 48 18.86 -13.63 -11.51
C ALA A 48 19.41 -12.43 -10.72
N TRP A 49 19.16 -11.21 -11.19
CA TRP A 49 19.47 -9.99 -10.44
C TRP A 49 18.44 -9.65 -9.37
N ILE A 50 17.28 -10.31 -9.32
CA ILE A 50 16.28 -10.12 -8.28
C ILE A 50 16.67 -10.99 -7.09
N ASP A 51 17.29 -10.36 -6.11
CA ASP A 51 17.62 -10.95 -4.83
C ASP A 51 16.49 -10.74 -3.80
N TYR A 52 16.73 -11.24 -2.59
CA TYR A 52 15.82 -11.09 -1.46
C TYR A 52 15.50 -9.61 -1.17
N ASP A 53 16.50 -8.73 -1.21
CA ASP A 53 16.34 -7.30 -0.91
C ASP A 53 15.43 -6.60 -1.92
N ILE A 54 15.59 -6.90 -3.22
CA ILE A 54 14.72 -6.36 -4.28
C ILE A 54 13.30 -6.92 -4.12
N LEU A 55 13.17 -8.21 -3.83
CA LEU A 55 11.87 -8.83 -3.63
C LEU A 55 11.12 -8.23 -2.43
N GLU A 56 11.82 -7.99 -1.32
CA GLU A 56 11.27 -7.31 -0.13
C GLU A 56 10.80 -5.90 -0.49
N LYS A 57 11.61 -5.13 -1.23
CA LYS A 57 11.23 -3.78 -1.69
C LYS A 57 9.99 -3.81 -2.60
N LEU A 58 9.91 -4.77 -3.52
CA LEU A 58 8.74 -4.93 -4.40
C LEU A 58 7.50 -5.33 -3.63
N ALA A 59 7.63 -6.22 -2.63
CA ALA A 59 6.53 -6.59 -1.74
C ALA A 59 6.03 -5.35 -0.97
N ASN A 60 6.93 -4.52 -0.46
CA ASN A 60 6.61 -3.27 0.23
C ASN A 60 5.86 -2.27 -0.67
N VAL A 61 6.35 -2.02 -1.89
CA VAL A 61 5.61 -1.24 -2.90
C VAL A 61 4.22 -1.84 -3.12
N GLY A 62 4.15 -3.15 -3.35
CA GLY A 62 2.92 -3.89 -3.61
C GLY A 62 1.90 -3.78 -2.49
N MET A 63 2.33 -3.83 -1.22
CA MET A 63 1.46 -3.69 -0.06
C MET A 63 0.86 -2.28 0.06
N PHE A 64 1.63 -1.23 -0.29
CA PHE A 64 1.17 0.15 -0.19
C PHE A 64 0.28 0.59 -1.37
N ILE A 65 0.27 -0.11 -2.51
CA ILE A 65 -0.62 0.17 -3.64
C ILE A 65 -2.10 0.07 -3.23
N PRO A 66 -2.61 -1.05 -2.67
CA PRO A 66 -3.99 -1.12 -2.21
C PRO A 66 -4.32 -0.11 -1.11
N PHE A 67 -3.35 0.21 -0.23
CA PHE A 67 -3.55 1.24 0.80
C PHE A 67 -3.79 2.62 0.18
N GLY A 68 -2.92 3.06 -0.73
CA GLY A 68 -3.06 4.34 -1.43
C GLY A 68 -4.35 4.43 -2.23
N LEU A 69 -4.74 3.32 -2.88
CA LEU A 69 -6.00 3.20 -3.61
C LEU A 69 -7.21 3.36 -2.69
N LEU A 70 -7.29 2.60 -1.59
CA LEU A 70 -8.39 2.66 -0.64
C LEU A 70 -8.51 4.05 0.01
N MET A 71 -7.39 4.69 0.32
CA MET A 71 -7.38 6.06 0.83
C MET A 71 -7.88 7.06 -0.20
N ALA A 72 -7.42 6.99 -1.45
CA ALA A 72 -7.94 7.83 -2.51
C ALA A 72 -9.45 7.62 -2.67
N LEU A 73 -9.91 6.35 -2.71
CA LEU A 73 -11.33 5.96 -2.72
C LEU A 73 -12.15 6.60 -1.59
N GLN A 74 -11.60 6.62 -0.37
CA GLN A 74 -12.25 7.22 0.79
C GLN A 74 -12.35 8.76 0.69
N CYS A 75 -11.30 9.39 0.19
CA CYS A 75 -11.16 10.85 0.12
C CYS A 75 -11.88 11.48 -1.08
N GLY A 76 -12.13 10.71 -2.14
CA GLY A 76 -12.78 11.18 -3.36
C GLY A 76 -11.81 11.80 -4.38
N PRO A 77 -12.28 12.09 -5.60
CA PRO A 77 -11.41 12.45 -6.73
C PRO A 77 -10.73 13.82 -6.59
N SER A 78 -11.29 14.74 -5.80
CA SER A 78 -10.66 16.04 -5.52
C SER A 78 -9.48 15.94 -4.54
N ARG A 79 -9.41 14.86 -3.75
CA ARG A 79 -8.47 14.69 -2.63
C ARG A 79 -7.70 13.37 -2.71
N TRP A 80 -7.54 12.82 -3.91
CA TRP A 80 -6.82 11.56 -4.17
C TRP A 80 -5.38 11.59 -3.61
N TRP A 81 -4.72 12.76 -3.68
CA TRP A 81 -3.37 12.99 -3.19
C TRP A 81 -3.21 12.73 -1.69
N ILE A 82 -4.31 12.78 -0.90
CA ILE A 82 -4.28 12.45 0.53
C ILE A 82 -3.79 11.02 0.72
N GLY A 83 -4.15 10.07 -0.16
CA GLY A 83 -3.68 8.69 -0.05
C GLY A 83 -2.16 8.56 -0.10
N TRP A 84 -1.51 9.38 -0.92
CA TRP A 84 -0.06 9.42 -1.00
C TRP A 84 0.57 10.02 0.27
N VAL A 85 0.06 11.17 0.73
CA VAL A 85 0.54 11.85 1.95
C VAL A 85 0.36 10.97 3.18
N THR A 86 -0.78 10.28 3.31
CA THR A 86 -1.02 9.37 4.43
C THR A 86 -0.17 8.12 4.36
N GLY A 87 0.20 7.66 3.15
CA GLY A 87 1.19 6.60 2.96
C GLY A 87 2.54 7.00 3.53
N ILE A 88 3.04 8.18 3.15
CA ILE A 88 4.30 8.74 3.69
C ILE A 88 4.24 8.84 5.22
N ALA A 89 3.16 9.41 5.76
CA ALA A 89 3.01 9.59 7.21
C ALA A 89 2.98 8.24 7.96
N PHE A 90 2.29 7.24 7.40
CA PHE A 90 2.24 5.90 7.98
C PHE A 90 3.61 5.21 7.92
N THR A 91 4.36 5.37 6.83
CA THR A 91 5.73 4.84 6.75
C THR A 91 6.66 5.51 7.75
N CYS A 92 6.61 6.83 7.91
CA CYS A 92 7.39 7.52 8.94
C CYS A 92 7.05 7.01 10.36
N LEU A 93 5.78 6.66 10.61
CA LEU A 93 5.36 6.09 11.89
C LEU A 93 5.90 4.68 12.10
N ILE A 94 5.89 3.84 11.06
CA ILE A 94 6.50 2.48 11.10
C ILE A 94 8.00 2.59 11.35
N GLU A 95 8.71 3.38 10.56
CA GLU A 95 10.16 3.57 10.69
C GLU A 95 10.54 4.14 12.05
N GLY A 96 9.81 5.16 12.52
CA GLY A 96 10.00 5.72 13.85
C GLY A 96 9.77 4.70 14.97
N THR A 97 8.75 3.85 14.81
CA THR A 97 8.46 2.76 15.77
C THR A 97 9.57 1.72 15.77
N GLN A 98 10.05 1.31 14.59
CA GLN A 98 11.15 0.34 14.48
C GLN A 98 12.45 0.89 15.08
N ALA A 99 12.80 2.14 14.78
CA ALA A 99 14.02 2.80 15.25
C ALA A 99 14.01 3.07 16.76
N THR A 100 12.85 3.28 17.37
CA THR A 100 12.74 3.63 18.80
C THR A 100 12.37 2.45 19.70
N LEU A 101 11.50 1.53 19.25
CA LEU A 101 10.92 0.48 20.09
C LEU A 101 11.44 -0.93 19.81
N LEU A 102 11.88 -1.23 18.58
CA LEU A 102 12.16 -2.61 18.16
C LEU A 102 13.66 -2.94 18.02
N SER A 103 14.51 -1.98 17.64
CA SER A 103 15.95 -2.25 17.64
C SER A 103 16.80 -0.97 17.59
N PRO A 104 17.70 -0.73 18.57
CA PRO A 104 18.68 0.36 18.50
C PRO A 104 19.67 0.24 17.33
N THR A 105 19.75 -0.95 16.72
CA THR A 105 20.66 -1.29 15.63
C THR A 105 19.97 -1.43 14.27
N ARG A 106 18.62 -1.36 14.19
CA ARG A 106 17.93 -1.23 12.90
C ARG A 106 17.90 0.24 12.51
N PHE A 107 18.70 0.57 11.52
CA PHE A 107 18.57 1.85 10.84
C PHE A 107 17.27 1.83 10.03
N ALA A 108 16.37 2.76 10.34
CA ALA A 108 15.29 3.12 9.42
C ALA A 108 15.92 3.39 8.05
N THR A 109 15.63 2.52 7.09
CA THR A 109 16.31 2.59 5.80
C THR A 109 15.49 3.52 4.93
N ILE A 110 16.08 4.62 4.48
CA ILE A 110 15.45 5.58 3.55
C ILE A 110 14.81 4.87 2.33
N SER A 111 15.36 3.71 1.95
CA SER A 111 14.80 2.83 0.93
C SER A 111 13.35 2.42 1.21
N ASP A 112 12.97 2.15 2.46
CA ASP A 112 11.62 1.71 2.82
C ASP A 112 10.64 2.87 2.77
N LEU A 113 11.05 4.06 3.20
CA LEU A 113 10.30 5.29 2.98
C LEU A 113 10.01 5.51 1.51
N VAL A 114 11.02 5.35 0.65
CA VAL A 114 10.88 5.55 -0.80
C VAL A 114 9.95 4.51 -1.42
N THR A 115 10.15 3.22 -1.14
CA THR A 115 9.34 2.14 -1.74
C THR A 115 7.88 2.21 -1.31
N ASN A 116 7.61 2.41 -0.03
CA ASN A 116 6.25 2.54 0.49
C ASN A 116 5.56 3.81 -0.04
N SER A 117 6.29 4.92 -0.15
CA SER A 117 5.77 6.16 -0.73
C SER A 117 5.45 5.99 -2.21
N LEU A 118 6.28 5.27 -2.97
CA LEU A 118 6.01 4.94 -4.38
C LEU A 118 4.75 4.07 -4.50
N GLY A 119 4.63 3.02 -3.68
CA GLY A 119 3.44 2.18 -3.65
C GLY A 119 2.17 2.98 -3.35
N ALA A 120 2.19 3.82 -2.32
CA ALA A 120 1.07 4.66 -1.95
C ALA A 120 0.69 5.66 -3.06
N GLY A 121 1.70 6.25 -3.71
CA GLY A 121 1.50 7.16 -4.84
C GLY A 121 0.85 6.46 -6.04
N ILE A 122 1.39 5.30 -6.45
CA ILE A 122 0.82 4.47 -7.53
C ILE A 122 -0.62 4.09 -7.19
N GLY A 123 -0.87 3.61 -5.97
CA GLY A 123 -2.20 3.27 -5.48
C GLY A 123 -3.18 4.44 -5.57
N ALA A 124 -2.75 5.63 -5.13
CA ALA A 124 -3.59 6.83 -5.15
C ALA A 124 -3.94 7.27 -6.58
N VAL A 125 -2.99 7.18 -7.52
CA VAL A 125 -3.24 7.46 -8.96
C VAL A 125 -4.20 6.43 -9.53
N VAL A 126 -4.03 5.15 -9.23
CA VAL A 126 -4.97 4.10 -9.67
C VAL A 126 -6.37 4.39 -9.11
N GLY A 127 -6.48 4.77 -7.84
CA GLY A 127 -7.75 5.16 -7.22
C GLY A 127 -8.42 6.34 -7.94
N LEU A 128 -7.63 7.37 -8.33
CA LEU A 128 -8.13 8.48 -9.15
C LEU A 128 -8.65 7.99 -10.50
N VAL A 129 -7.88 7.15 -11.21
CA VAL A 129 -8.27 6.60 -12.51
C VAL A 129 -9.58 5.81 -12.39
N VAL A 130 -9.70 4.94 -11.38
CA VAL A 130 -10.91 4.17 -11.11
C VAL A 130 -12.13 5.08 -10.92
N MET A 131 -12.01 6.16 -10.14
CA MET A 131 -13.10 7.11 -9.95
C MET A 131 -13.47 7.89 -11.21
N THR A 132 -12.48 8.22 -12.04
CA THR A 132 -12.73 8.95 -13.30
C THR A 132 -13.43 8.08 -14.33
N ILE A 133 -13.10 6.79 -14.39
CA ILE A 133 -13.70 5.82 -15.31
C ILE A 133 -15.07 5.36 -14.80
N TRP A 134 -15.23 5.22 -13.48
CA TRP A 134 -16.44 4.74 -12.84
C TRP A 134 -17.02 5.79 -11.88
N PRO A 135 -17.58 6.90 -12.40
CA PRO A 135 -18.22 7.89 -11.56
C PRO A 135 -19.38 7.26 -10.79
N PRO A 136 -19.60 7.62 -9.51
CA PRO A 136 -20.75 7.15 -8.76
C PRO A 136 -22.03 7.45 -9.55
N ARG A 137 -22.88 6.44 -9.72
CA ARG A 137 -24.18 6.61 -10.37
C ARG A 137 -24.99 7.59 -9.52
N MET A 138 -25.20 8.81 -10.04
CA MET A 138 -26.11 9.79 -9.45
C MET A 138 -27.54 9.32 -9.74
N ASP A 139 -28.01 8.32 -9.01
CA ASP A 139 -29.39 7.87 -9.13
C ASP A 139 -30.31 8.94 -8.49
N GLY A 140 -30.93 9.76 -9.35
CA GLY A 140 -32.17 10.50 -9.10
C GLY A 140 -32.11 11.67 -8.13
N VAL A 141 -31.84 12.87 -8.64
CA VAL A 141 -32.48 14.07 -8.07
C VAL A 141 -33.92 14.06 -8.60
N PRO A 142 -34.96 13.91 -7.76
CA PRO A 142 -36.32 14.18 -8.20
C PRO A 142 -36.34 15.65 -8.60
N VAL A 143 -36.50 15.91 -9.90
CA VAL A 143 -36.86 17.24 -10.36
C VAL A 143 -38.29 17.43 -9.89
N ASP A 144 -38.47 18.05 -8.72
CA ASP A 144 -39.77 18.54 -8.31
C ASP A 144 -40.19 19.57 -9.37
N HIS A 145 -41.00 19.10 -10.32
CA HIS A 145 -41.76 19.97 -11.18
C HIS A 145 -42.80 20.64 -10.29
N GLU A 146 -42.46 21.81 -9.74
CA GLU A 146 -43.47 22.74 -9.25
C GLU A 146 -44.32 23.20 -10.45
N VAL A 147 -45.40 22.45 -10.70
CA VAL A 147 -46.45 22.86 -11.62
C VAL A 147 -47.31 23.88 -10.89
N ARG A 148 -47.12 25.14 -11.29
CA ARG A 148 -47.89 26.31 -10.87
C ARG A 148 -49.32 26.29 -11.42
#